data_AF-A0A381V3K6-F1
#
_entry.id   AF-A0A381V3K6-F1
#
_cell.length_a   1.000
_cell.length_b   1.000
_cell.length_c   1.000
_cell.angle_alpha   90.00
_cell.angle_beta   90.00
_cell.angle_gamma   90.00
#
_symmetry.space_group_name_H-M   'P 1'
#
loop_
_entity.id
_entity.type
_entity.pdbx_description
1 polymer ?
#
loop_
_entity_poly.entity_id
_entity_poly.type
_entity_poly.pdbx_seq_one_letter_code
_entity_poly.pdbx_strand_id
1 'polypeptide(L)' 'MLEQNKLEFYVSRTASKHDIRGAIRSLFQVEVSKVNTRITKEGKLAIVKLAEGHSAEDLSNRLGIL' A
#
# COMPACT_ATOMS: atom_id res chain seq x y z
N MET A 1 -10.85 5.76 0.64
CA MET A 1 -10.05 4.50 0.66
C MET A 1 -9.67 4.09 2.07
N LEU A 2 -9.31 5.04 2.94
CA LEU A 2 -8.89 4.76 4.32
C LEU A 2 -9.94 3.99 5.12
N GLU A 3 -11.23 4.36 5.02
CA GLU A 3 -12.34 3.62 5.64
C GLU A 3 -12.45 2.15 5.19
N GLN A 4 -11.89 1.79 4.03
CA GLN A 4 -11.83 0.41 3.53
C GLN A 4 -10.52 -0.30 3.86
N ASN A 5 -9.71 0.30 4.73
CA ASN A 5 -8.37 -0.12 5.11
C ASN A 5 -7.41 -0.24 3.91
N LYS A 6 -7.45 0.75 2.99
CA LYS A 6 -6.66 0.78 1.76
C LYS A 6 -5.80 2.03 1.66
N LEU A 7 -4.59 1.86 1.13
CA LEU A 7 -3.62 2.90 0.80
C LEU A 7 -3.18 2.82 -0.66
N GLU A 8 -2.77 3.96 -1.21
CA GLU A 8 -2.26 4.07 -2.57
C GLU A 8 -0.78 4.45 -2.54
N PHE A 9 0.02 3.75 -3.35
CA PHE A 9 1.44 3.99 -3.48
C PHE A 9 1.83 4.06 -4.94
N TYR A 10 2.60 5.08 -5.31
CA TYR A 10 3.35 5.05 -6.55
C TYR A 10 4.58 4.16 -6.38
N VAL A 11 4.72 3.20 -7.27
CA VAL A 11 5.79 2.18 -7.23
C VAL A 11 6.51 2.10 -8.57
N SER A 12 7.68 1.47 -8.58
CA SER A 12 8.41 1.17 -9.81
C SER A 12 7.52 0.38 -10.79
N ARG A 13 7.58 0.71 -12.09
CA ARG A 13 6.81 0.03 -13.14
C ARG A 13 7.08 -1.47 -13.20
N THR A 14 8.30 -1.88 -12.86
CA THR A 14 8.73 -3.29 -12.88
C THR A 14 8.35 -4.06 -11.61
N ALA A 15 7.91 -3.40 -10.54
CA ALA A 15 7.64 -4.05 -9.26
C ALA A 15 6.47 -5.04 -9.35
N SER A 16 6.67 -6.29 -8.94
CA SER A 16 5.60 -7.28 -8.87
C SER A 16 4.72 -7.06 -7.64
N LYS A 17 3.55 -7.71 -7.59
CA LYS A 17 2.69 -7.68 -6.39
C LYS A 17 3.37 -8.30 -5.17
N HIS A 18 4.29 -9.24 -5.38
CA HIS A 18 5.07 -9.86 -4.30
C HIS A 18 6.09 -8.89 -3.72
N ASP A 19 6.80 -8.15 -4.58
CA ASP A 19 7.79 -7.15 -4.16
C ASP A 19 7.12 -6.04 -3.34
N ILE A 20 5.97 -5.53 -3.83
CA ILE A 20 5.20 -4.49 -3.15
C ILE A 20 4.75 -4.98 -1.76
N ARG A 21 4.26 -6.21 -1.66
CA ARG A 21 3.84 -6.81 -0.38
C ARG A 21 5.02 -6.91 0.59
N GLY A 22 6.16 -7.43 0.13
CA GLY A 22 7.37 -7.59 0.94
C GLY A 22 7.93 -6.26 1.43
N ALA A 23 8.00 -5.27 0.54
CA ALA A 23 8.48 -3.93 0.86
C ALA A 23 7.60 -3.25 1.92
N ILE A 24 6.27 -3.28 1.76
CA ILE A 24 5.34 -2.67 2.72
C ILE A 24 5.44 -3.33 4.08
N ARG A 25 5.52 -4.67 4.11
CA ARG A 25 5.70 -5.42 5.36
C ARG A 25 7.00 -5.05 6.06
N SER A 26 8.11 -4.97 5.32
CA SER A 26 9.42 -4.66 5.88
C SER A 26 9.55 -3.20 6.33
N LEU A 27 9.02 -2.25 5.57
CA LEU A 27 9.19 -0.80 5.83
C LEU A 27 8.24 -0.30 6.92
N PHE A 28 6.99 -0.78 6.91
CA PHE A 28 5.94 -0.25 7.78
C PHE A 28 5.53 -1.21 8.89
N GLN A 29 6.05 -2.45 8.88
CA GLN A 29 5.74 -3.50 9.86
C GLN A 29 4.24 -3.81 9.93
N VAL A 30 3.57 -3.81 8.78
CA VAL A 30 2.13 -4.12 8.65
C VAL A 30 1.91 -5.31 7.74
N GLU A 31 0.88 -6.10 8.04
CA GLU A 31 0.43 -7.19 7.16
C GLU A 31 -0.52 -6.68 6.08
N VAL A 32 -0.37 -7.23 4.88
CA VAL A 32 -1.13 -6.83 3.68
C VAL A 32 -2.03 -7.97 3.24
N SER A 33 -3.34 -7.71 3.24
CA SER A 33 -4.37 -8.63 2.76
C SER A 33 -4.36 -8.76 1.22
N LYS A 34 -4.38 -7.62 0.51
CA LYS A 34 -4.52 -7.63 -0.96
C LYS A 34 -3.76 -6.49 -1.62
N VAL A 35 -3.14 -6.76 -2.76
CA VAL A 35 -2.48 -5.75 -3.59
C VAL A 35 -3.11 -5.76 -4.99
N ASN A 36 -3.61 -4.61 -5.40
CA ASN A 36 -4.04 -4.35 -6.78
C ASN A 36 -3.10 -3.32 -7.40
N THR A 37 -2.80 -3.45 -8.68
CA THR A 37 -1.91 -2.51 -9.38
C THR A 37 -2.54 -2.09 -10.69
N ARG A 38 -2.38 -0.83 -11.07
CA ARG A 38 -2.74 -0.31 -12.39
C ARG A 38 -1.61 0.55 -12.94
N ILE A 39 -1.51 0.67 -14.26
CA ILE A 39 -0.57 1.59 -14.90
C ILE A 39 -1.34 2.90 -15.19
N THR A 40 -0.81 4.02 -14.70
CA THR A 40 -1.31 5.38 -14.94
C THR A 40 -0.30 6.16 -15.79
N LYS A 41 -0.65 7.40 -16.15
CA LYS A 41 0.28 8.29 -16.87
C LYS A 41 1.52 8.67 -16.03
N GLU A 42 1.35 8.73 -14.71
CA GLU A 42 2.39 9.13 -13.75
C GLU A 42 3.28 7.96 -13.32
N GLY A 43 2.83 6.71 -13.49
CA GLY A 43 3.61 5.54 -13.13
C GLY A 43 2.76 4.31 -12.86
N LYS A 44 3.28 3.38 -12.06
CA LYS A 44 2.50 2.24 -11.57
C LYS A 44 1.90 2.59 -10.22
N LEU A 45 0.58 2.58 -10.16
CA LEU A 45 -0.17 2.83 -8.93
C LEU A 45 -0.55 1.50 -8.29
N ALA A 46 -0.16 1.31 -7.03
CA ALA A 46 -0.49 0.16 -6.22
C ALA A 46 -1.53 0.54 -5.16
N ILE A 47 -2.67 -0.13 -5.16
CA ILE A 47 -3.70 -0.03 -4.14
C ILE A 47 -3.54 -1.24 -3.22
N VAL A 48 -3.22 -0.97 -1.96
CA VAL A 48 -2.84 -1.96 -0.97
C VAL A 48 -3.88 -1.96 0.14
N LYS A 49 -4.52 -3.12 0.34
CA LYS A 49 -5.43 -3.36 1.46
C LYS A 49 -4.65 -4.01 2.60
N LEU A 50 -4.67 -3.39 3.78
CA LEU A 50 -4.03 -3.95 4.97
C LEU A 50 -4.88 -5.09 5.55
N ALA A 51 -4.23 -5.96 6.32
CA ALA A 51 -4.90 -7.04 7.05
C ALA A 51 -5.74 -6.49 8.21
N GLU A 52 -6.69 -7.31 8.67
CA GLU A 52 -7.45 -7.02 9.88
C GLU A 52 -6.49 -6.96 11.07
N GLY A 53 -6.60 -5.92 11.91
CA GLY A 53 -5.65 -5.62 12.99
C GLY A 53 -4.63 -4.52 12.67
N HIS A 54 -4.53 -4.08 11.41
CA HIS A 54 -3.78 -2.87 11.02
C HIS A 54 -4.72 -1.81 10.44
N SER A 55 -4.45 -0.53 10.74
CA SER A 55 -5.24 0.60 10.26
C SER A 55 -4.48 1.41 9.21
N ALA A 56 -5.12 1.61 8.06
CA ALA A 56 -4.62 2.49 7.00
C ALA A 56 -4.55 3.95 7.45
N GLU A 57 -5.47 4.39 8.31
CA GLU A 57 -5.50 5.75 8.84
C GLU A 57 -4.32 6.02 9.78
N ASP A 58 -4.04 5.08 10.69
CA ASP A 58 -2.87 5.19 11.59
C ASP A 58 -1.57 5.18 10.80
N LEU A 59 -1.48 4.36 9.74
CA LEU A 59 -0.31 4.34 8.88
C LEU A 59 -0.18 5.66 8.10
N SER A 60 -1.26 6.23 7.56
CA SER A 60 -1.23 7.56 6.93
C SER A 60 -0.77 8.66 7.89
N ASN A 61 -1.26 8.64 9.13
CA ASN A 61 -0.86 9.58 10.18
C ASN A 61 0.63 9.48 10.49
N ARG A 62 1.17 8.26 10.61
CA ARG A 62 2.61 8.02 10.82
C ARG A 62 3.46 8.49 9.65
N LEU A 63 2.91 8.45 8.44
CA LEU A 63 3.58 8.92 7.23
C LEU A 63 3.42 10.44 7.00
N GLY A 64 2.55 11.10 7.76
CA GLY A 64 2.28 12.54 7.64
C GLY A 64 1.58 12.93 6.33
N ILE A 65 0.77 12.03 5.76
CA ILE A 65 0.09 12.22 4.46
C ILE A 65 -1.43 12.38 4.64
N LEU A 66 -1.90 12.62 5.88
CA LEU A 66 -3.31 12.87 6.19
C LEU A 66 -3.67 14.35 6.00
#